data_AF-A0A1G2QHP8-F1
#
_entry.id   AF-A0A1G2QHP8-F1
#
_cell.length_a   1.000
_cell.length_b   1.000
_cell.length_c   1.000
_cell.angle_alpha   90.00
_cell.angle_beta   90.00
_cell.angle_gamma   90.00
#
_symmetry.space_group_name_H-M   'P 1'
#
loop_
_entity.id
_entity.type
_entity.pdbx_description
1 polymer ?
#
loop_
_entity_poly.entity_id
_entity_poly.type
_entity_poly.pdbx_seq_one_letter_code
_entity_poly.pdbx_strand_id
1 'polypeptide(L)'
;MNNKLKVLSASLFTTLLIPALTFAAFNDFDDAISTITGWLNDLIPLLIGIAVIVFLWGVVKYVIAGSDSTKRKEGGALMAYGILAIFVMISVWGLVNILVDTLDLNTNIPTDLPQVPSN
;
A
#
# COMPACT_ATOMS: atom_id res chain seq x y z
N MET A 1 19.72 -5.87 -44.56
CA MET A 1 19.04 -5.28 -43.39
C MET A 1 19.53 -6.00 -42.15
N ASN A 2 20.27 -5.30 -41.28
CA ASN A 2 21.19 -5.90 -40.30
C ASN A 2 20.48 -6.67 -39.18
N ASN A 3 20.96 -7.88 -38.86
CA ASN A 3 20.40 -8.76 -37.83
C ASN A 3 20.30 -8.11 -36.44
N LYS A 4 21.13 -7.11 -36.15
CA LYS A 4 21.06 -6.33 -34.89
C LYS A 4 19.77 -5.54 -34.73
N LEU A 5 19.16 -5.09 -35.84
CA LEU A 5 17.90 -4.33 -35.82
C LEU A 5 16.71 -5.23 -35.48
N LYS A 6 16.73 -6.49 -35.95
CA LYS A 6 15.70 -7.50 -35.65
C LYS A 6 15.74 -7.96 -34.19
N VAL A 7 16.94 -8.09 -33.62
CA VAL A 7 17.12 -8.44 -32.21
C VAL A 7 16.61 -7.32 -31.31
N LEU A 8 16.94 -6.06 -31.62
CA LEU A 8 16.44 -4.90 -30.87
C LEU A 8 14.91 -4.76 -30.88
N SER A 9 14.25 -5.00 -32.02
CA SER A 9 12.79 -4.97 -32.10
C SER A 9 12.11 -6.14 -31.36
N ALA A 10 12.75 -7.32 -31.34
CA ALA A 10 12.23 -8.49 -30.63
C ALA A 10 12.34 -8.34 -29.10
N SER A 11 13.40 -7.71 -28.59
CA SER A 11 13.55 -7.39 -27.17
C SER A 11 12.50 -6.39 -26.68
N LEU A 12 12.19 -5.37 -27.49
CA LEU A 12 11.15 -4.38 -27.13
C LEU A 12 9.76 -5.03 -27.05
N PHE A 13 9.47 -5.91 -28.00
CA PHE A 13 8.18 -6.61 -28.08
C PHE A 13 7.97 -7.54 -26.90
N THR A 14 9.01 -8.27 -26.48
CA THR A 14 8.95 -9.14 -25.29
C THR A 14 8.78 -8.33 -24.01
N THR A 15 9.51 -7.22 -23.81
CA THR A 15 9.32 -6.37 -22.62
C THR A 15 7.94 -5.71 -22.53
N LEU A 16 7.30 -5.43 -23.67
CA LEU A 16 5.96 -4.83 -23.71
C LEU A 16 4.84 -5.87 -23.52
N LEU A 17 5.10 -7.14 -23.85
CA LEU A 17 4.12 -8.23 -23.67
C LEU A 17 4.15 -8.87 -22.28
N ILE A 18 5.22 -8.71 -21.49
CA ILE A 18 5.29 -9.28 -20.12
C ILE A 18 4.10 -8.82 -19.26
N PRO A 19 3.75 -7.52 -19.18
CA PRO A 19 2.61 -7.08 -18.38
C PRO A 19 1.29 -7.69 -18.87
N ALA A 20 1.09 -7.81 -20.18
CA ALA A 20 -0.14 -8.38 -20.75
C ALA A 20 -0.34 -9.85 -20.36
N LEU A 21 0.75 -10.63 -20.23
CA LEU A 21 0.71 -12.00 -19.75
C LEU A 21 0.49 -12.08 -18.23
N THR A 22 1.05 -11.13 -17.46
CA THR A 22 0.76 -10.98 -16.02
C THR A 22 -0.73 -10.69 -15.75
N PHE A 23 -1.38 -9.90 -16.60
CA PHE A 23 -2.82 -9.60 -16.46
C PHE A 23 -3.75 -10.77 -16.86
N ALA A 24 -3.25 -11.78 -17.60
CA ALA A 24 -4.03 -12.96 -18.00
C ALA A 24 -3.91 -14.14 -17.02
N ALA A 25 -3.05 -14.03 -15.99
CA ALA A 25 -2.73 -15.11 -15.06
C ALA A 25 -3.68 -15.23 -13.85
N PHE A 26 -4.77 -14.47 -13.80
CA PHE A 26 -5.80 -14.63 -12.76
C PHE A 26 -6.63 -15.88 -13.06
N ASN A 27 -6.20 -17.02 -12.54
CA ASN A 27 -6.89 -18.29 -12.78
C ASN A 27 -7.99 -18.54 -11.75
N ASP A 28 -7.88 -17.96 -10.55
CA ASP A 28 -8.80 -18.17 -9.44
C ASP A 28 -9.21 -16.88 -8.71
N PHE A 29 -10.33 -16.94 -7.98
CA PHE A 29 -10.82 -15.85 -7.11
C PHE A 29 -9.78 -15.45 -6.04
N ASP A 30 -9.00 -16.43 -5.57
CA ASP A 30 -7.94 -16.21 -4.58
C ASP A 30 -6.75 -15.43 -5.15
N ASP A 31 -6.43 -15.57 -6.44
CA ASP A 31 -5.41 -14.76 -7.11
C ASP A 31 -5.85 -13.28 -7.18
N ALA A 32 -7.14 -13.04 -7.42
CA ALA A 32 -7.70 -11.69 -7.43
C ALA A 32 -7.64 -11.05 -6.04
N ILE A 33 -8.03 -11.78 -4.99
CA ILE A 33 -7.96 -11.29 -3.61
C ILE A 33 -6.52 -11.08 -3.16
N SER A 34 -5.61 -12.02 -3.43
CA SER A 34 -4.19 -11.91 -3.04
C SER A 34 -3.51 -10.73 -3.73
N THR A 35 -3.84 -10.48 -5.00
CA THR A 35 -3.31 -9.31 -5.71
C THR A 35 -3.82 -8.01 -5.07
N ILE A 36 -5.13 -7.85 -4.87
CA ILE A 36 -5.72 -6.65 -4.25
C ILE A 36 -5.15 -6.42 -2.85
N THR A 37 -5.09 -7.46 -2.02
CA THR A 37 -4.54 -7.36 -0.67
C THR A 37 -3.06 -7.01 -0.68
N GLY A 38 -2.28 -7.47 -1.66
CA GLY A 38 -0.90 -7.03 -1.89
C GLY A 38 -0.79 -5.53 -2.13
N TRP A 39 -1.59 -4.96 -3.05
CA TRP A 39 -1.62 -3.52 -3.29
C TRP A 39 -2.00 -2.72 -2.04
N LEU A 40 -3.00 -3.19 -1.27
CA LEU A 40 -3.42 -2.54 -0.04
C LEU A 40 -2.31 -2.57 1.02
N ASN A 41 -1.60 -3.70 1.16
CA ASN A 41 -0.51 -3.84 2.11
C ASN A 41 0.65 -2.88 1.81
N ASP A 42 0.93 -2.63 0.52
CA ASP A 42 1.94 -1.64 0.11
C ASP A 42 1.45 -0.19 0.25
N LEU A 43 0.14 0.05 0.09
CA LEU A 43 -0.44 1.39 0.16
C LEU A 43 -0.50 1.93 1.59
N ILE A 44 -0.75 1.08 2.59
CA ILE A 44 -0.83 1.47 4.00
C ILE A 44 0.47 2.16 4.49
N PRO A 45 1.67 1.58 4.36
CA PRO A 45 2.90 2.23 4.79
C PRO A 45 3.20 3.50 3.99
N LEU A 46 2.79 3.57 2.71
CA LEU A 46 2.88 4.81 1.92
C LEU A 46 2.02 5.93 2.51
N LEU A 47 0.76 5.64 2.87
CA LEU A 47 -0.14 6.58 3.52
C LEU A 47 0.40 7.07 4.87
N ILE A 48 1.00 6.17 5.67
CA ILE A 48 1.67 6.52 6.92
C ILE A 48 2.84 7.48 6.64
N GLY A 49 3.66 7.20 5.62
CA GLY A 49 4.75 8.09 5.20
C GLY A 49 4.25 9.50 4.85
N ILE A 50 3.16 9.60 4.09
CA ILE A 50 2.54 10.90 3.76
C ILE A 50 2.01 11.59 5.01
N ALA A 51 1.35 10.86 5.91
CA ALA A 51 0.82 11.43 7.16
C ALA A 51 1.94 11.99 8.05
N VAL A 52 3.08 11.31 8.13
CA VAL A 52 4.28 11.80 8.83
C VAL A 52 4.79 13.09 8.18
N ILE A 53 4.83 13.18 6.85
CA ILE A 53 5.24 14.40 6.15
C ILE A 53 4.30 15.57 6.49
N VAL A 54 2.98 15.34 6.47
CA VAL A 54 1.98 16.37 6.84
C VAL A 54 2.14 16.79 8.30
N PHE A 55 2.36 15.84 9.20
CA PHE A 55 2.64 16.11 10.61
C PHE A 55 3.88 17.00 10.77
N LEU A 56 5.00 16.64 10.15
CA LEU A 56 6.23 17.42 10.18
C LEU A 56 6.05 18.81 9.57
N TRP A 57 5.28 18.94 8.50
CA TRP A 57 4.94 20.24 7.92
C TRP A 57 4.14 21.11 8.90
N GLY A 58 3.20 20.51 9.63
CA GLY A 58 2.47 21.16 10.71
C GLY A 58 3.40 21.68 11.81
N VAL A 59 4.39 20.86 12.22
CA VAL A 59 5.41 21.23 13.22
C VAL A 59 6.22 22.42 12.74
N VAL A 60 6.75 22.37 11.52
CA VAL A 60 7.53 23.46 10.93
C VAL A 60 6.71 24.75 10.90
N LYS A 61 5.45 24.69 10.45
CA LYS A 61 4.56 25.85 10.41
C LYS A 61 4.25 26.40 11.80
N TYR A 62 4.08 25.52 12.79
CA TYR A 62 3.83 25.92 14.18
C TYR A 62 5.04 26.61 14.80
N VAL A 63 6.25 26.12 14.54
CA VAL A 63 7.51 26.68 15.07
C VAL A 63 7.80 28.05 14.44
N ILE A 64 7.67 28.17 13.11
CA ILE A 64 7.93 29.42 12.39
C ILE A 64 6.90 30.51 12.75
N ALA A 65 5.69 30.13 13.16
CA ALA A 65 4.64 31.08 13.55
C ALA A 65 5.00 31.95 14.78
N GLY A 66 5.90 31.51 15.66
CA GLY A 66 6.43 32.34 16.76
C GLY A 66 5.33 32.85 17.71
N SER A 67 5.07 34.16 17.69
CA SER A 67 4.05 34.83 18.52
C SER A 67 2.73 35.10 17.78
N ASP A 68 2.62 34.76 16.50
CA ASP A 68 1.39 34.93 15.71
C ASP A 68 0.40 33.81 16.08
N SER A 69 -0.61 34.17 16.89
CA SER A 69 -1.62 33.24 17.40
C SER A 69 -2.44 32.57 16.29
N THR A 70 -2.65 33.27 15.16
CA THR A 70 -3.42 32.75 14.03
C THR A 70 -2.64 31.66 13.31
N LYS A 71 -1.37 31.93 12.98
CA LYS A 71 -0.50 30.95 12.30
C LYS A 71 -0.17 29.75 13.19
N ARG A 72 -0.04 29.97 14.51
CA ARG A 72 0.11 28.86 15.47
C ARG A 72 -1.12 27.96 15.51
N LYS A 73 -2.32 28.54 15.47
CA LYS A 73 -3.55 27.73 15.45
C LYS A 73 -3.62 26.88 14.18
N GLU A 74 -3.21 27.43 13.04
CA GLU A 74 -3.19 26.71 11.77
C GLU A 74 -2.14 25.58 11.75
N GLY A 75 -0.89 25.85 12.17
CA GLY A 75 0.14 24.81 12.30
C GLY A 75 -0.24 23.73 13.32
N GLY A 76 -0.87 24.14 14.43
CA GLY A 76 -1.40 23.25 15.46
C GLY A 76 -2.47 22.31 14.93
N ALA A 77 -3.40 22.83 14.12
CA ALA A 77 -4.42 22.02 13.48
C ALA A 77 -3.81 20.99 12.52
N LEU A 78 -2.83 21.39 11.70
CA LEU A 78 -2.13 20.46 10.79
C LEU A 78 -1.41 19.34 11.54
N MET A 79 -0.75 19.65 12.66
CA MET A 79 -0.15 18.62 13.52
C MET A 79 -1.21 17.65 14.05
N ALA A 80 -2.34 18.17 14.55
CA ALA A 80 -3.41 17.35 15.09
C ALA A 80 -4.02 16.42 14.02
N TYR A 81 -4.23 16.90 12.79
CA TYR A 81 -4.70 16.08 11.68
C TYR A 81 -3.69 14.99 11.29
N GLY A 82 -2.40 15.31 11.27
CA GLY A 82 -1.33 14.34 11.03
C GLY A 82 -1.29 13.24 12.09
N ILE A 83 -1.34 13.61 13.37
CA ILE A 83 -1.39 12.64 14.48
C ILE A 83 -2.66 11.79 14.42
N LEU A 84 -3.82 12.40 14.15
CA LEU A 84 -5.09 11.69 14.07
C LEU A 84 -5.08 10.64 12.96
N ALA A 85 -4.53 11.00 11.78
CA ALA A 85 -4.39 10.07 10.66
C ALA A 85 -3.49 8.87 11.03
N ILE A 86 -2.33 9.12 11.65
CA ILE A 86 -1.41 8.06 12.10
C ILE A 86 -2.09 7.19 13.17
N PHE A 87 -2.78 7.81 14.12
CA PHE A 87 -3.47 7.11 15.20
C PHE A 87 -4.53 6.13 14.67
N VAL A 88 -5.37 6.56 13.73
CA VAL A 88 -6.39 5.67 13.12
C VAL A 88 -5.74 4.49 12.41
N MET A 89 -4.67 4.73 11.63
CA MET A 89 -3.97 3.67 10.90
C MET A 89 -3.39 2.61 11.84
N ILE A 90 -2.76 3.04 12.93
CA ILE A 90 -2.18 2.12 13.93
C ILE A 90 -3.27 1.43 14.74
N SER A 91 -4.34 2.15 15.10
CA SER A 91 -5.45 1.62 15.91
C SER A 91 -6.15 0.44 15.24
N VAL A 92 -6.38 0.51 13.92
CA VAL A 92 -7.02 -0.59 13.18
C VAL A 92 -6.17 -1.86 13.25
N TRP A 93 -4.87 -1.78 12.95
CA TRP A 93 -3.97 -2.94 13.01
C TRP A 93 -3.76 -3.45 14.44
N GLY A 94 -3.60 -2.54 15.40
CA GLY A 94 -3.47 -2.89 16.81
C GLY A 94 -4.69 -3.65 17.32
N LEU A 95 -5.89 -3.19 16.98
CA LEU A 95 -7.13 -3.87 17.33
C LEU A 95 -7.25 -5.23 16.65
N VAL A 96 -6.97 -5.32 15.35
CA VAL A 96 -7.02 -6.60 14.61
C VAL A 96 -6.08 -7.63 15.25
N ASN A 97 -4.84 -7.24 15.56
CA ASN A 97 -3.88 -8.14 16.19
C ASN A 97 -4.34 -8.61 17.57
N ILE A 98 -4.85 -7.71 18.42
CA ILE A 98 -5.41 -8.08 19.72
C ILE A 98 -6.56 -9.09 19.54
N LEU A 99 -7.42 -8.89 18.55
CA LEU A 99 -8.56 -9.77 18.30
C LEU A 99 -8.14 -11.15 17.82
N VAL A 100 -7.17 -11.21 16.91
CA VAL A 100 -6.57 -12.47 16.40
C VAL A 100 -5.92 -13.24 17.55
N ASP A 101 -5.11 -12.56 18.37
CA ASP A 101 -4.41 -13.17 19.50
C ASP A 101 -5.37 -13.63 20.60
N THR A 102 -6.42 -12.86 20.88
CA THR A 102 -7.37 -13.17 21.96
C THR A 102 -8.30 -14.33 21.59
N LEU A 103 -8.66 -14.43 20.31
CA LEU A 103 -9.60 -15.44 19.82
C LEU A 103 -8.90 -16.66 19.18
N ASP A 104 -7.57 -16.68 19.20
CA ASP A 104 -6.73 -17.73 18.60
C ASP A 104 -7.15 -18.05 17.15
N LEU A 105 -7.36 -16.99 16.36
CA LEU A 105 -7.84 -17.13 15.00
C LEU A 105 -6.70 -17.58 14.09
N ASN A 106 -6.87 -18.72 13.42
CA ASN A 106 -5.96 -19.13 12.36
C ASN A 106 -6.16 -18.22 11.13
N THR A 107 -5.23 -17.28 10.93
CA THR A 107 -5.21 -16.37 9.77
C THR A 107 -4.46 -16.93 8.57
N ASN A 108 -3.94 -18.16 8.66
CA ASN A 108 -3.36 -18.84 7.51
C ASN A 108 -4.49 -19.31 6.59
N ILE A 109 -4.60 -18.69 5.42
CA ILE A 109 -5.46 -19.21 4.35
C ILE A 109 -4.83 -20.54 3.88
N PRO A 110 -5.56 -21.67 3.91
CA PRO A 110 -5.07 -22.92 3.37
C PRO A 110 -4.74 -22.75 1.88
N THR A 111 -3.46 -22.81 1.53
CA THR A 111 -2.96 -22.67 0.15
C THR A 111 -3.19 -23.93 -0.69
N ASP A 112 -3.72 -25.00 -0.07
CA ASP A 112 -4.01 -26.28 -0.72
C ASP A 112 -5.52 -26.47 -0.88
N LEU A 113 -6.17 -25.52 -1.58
CA LEU A 113 -7.53 -25.79 -2.03
C LEU A 113 -7.49 -26.98 -3.01
N PRO A 114 -8.40 -27.96 -2.90
CA PRO A 114 -8.46 -29.08 -3.83
C PRO A 114 -8.64 -28.55 -5.26
N GLN A 115 -7.62 -28.70 -6.11
CA GLN A 115 -7.72 -28.28 -7.50
C GLN A 115 -8.70 -29.19 -8.24
N VAL A 116 -9.68 -28.58 -8.92
CA VAL A 116 -10.63 -29.32 -9.75
C VAL A 116 -9.83 -29.92 -10.92
N PRO A 117 -9.97 -31.23 -11.21
CA PRO A 117 -9.20 -31.87 -12.28
C PRO A 117 -9.46 -31.19 -13.63
N SER A 118 -8.39 -30.73 -14.30
CA SER A 118 -8.46 -30.26 -15.67
C SER A 118 -8.60 -31.46 -16.61
N ASN A 119 -9.73 -31.55 -17.30
CA ASN A 119 -10.02 -32.55 -18.33
C ASN A 119 -9.34 -32.24 -19.67
#